data_AF-A0AAV0FBL3-F1
#
_entry.id   AF-A0AAV0FBL3-F1
#
_cell.length_a   1.000
_cell.length_b   1.000
_cell.length_c   1.000
_cell.angle_alpha   90.00
_cell.angle_beta   90.00
_cell.angle_gamma   90.00
#
_symmetry.space_group_name_H-M   'P 1'
#
loop_
_entity.id
_entity.type
_entity.pdbx_description
1 polymer ?
#
loop_
_entity_poly.entity_id
_entity_poly.type
_entity_poly.pdbx_seq_one_letter_code
_entity_poly.pdbx_strand_id
1 'polypeptide(L)'
;MSSSSASTASKGQRSTLEYEPAVYCFCGLKAPLCVGRDSGRSFYGCQKWKGHGCDFFEWQDAIPTKPIRRGEDMMIRNTDELKVLISGLVDHHRALEHKVCCLTCNSY
;
A
#
# COMPACT_ATOMS: atom_id res chain seq x y z
N MET A 1 -21.57 21.12 42.91
CA MET A 1 -22.13 20.22 41.88
C MET A 1 -21.08 20.06 40.81
N SER A 2 -20.82 18.81 40.44
CA SER A 2 -19.57 18.30 39.89
C SER A 2 -19.27 18.74 38.46
N SER A 3 -17.97 18.93 38.20
CA SER A 3 -17.35 19.20 36.89
C SER A 3 -17.48 17.99 35.96
N SER A 4 -17.84 18.22 34.69
CA SER A 4 -17.71 17.22 33.63
C SER A 4 -17.19 17.86 32.34
N SER A 5 -15.88 17.80 32.16
CA SER A 5 -15.20 18.11 30.90
C SER A 5 -15.53 17.01 29.89
N ALA A 6 -16.28 17.34 28.84
CA ALA A 6 -16.57 16.40 27.76
C ALA A 6 -15.32 16.25 26.87
N SER A 7 -14.61 15.14 27.05
CA SER A 7 -13.51 14.72 26.18
C SER A 7 -14.05 14.42 24.78
N THR A 8 -13.87 15.33 23.83
CA THR A 8 -14.12 15.07 22.41
C THR A 8 -13.11 14.04 21.93
N ALA A 9 -13.55 12.79 21.81
CA ALA A 9 -12.76 11.71 21.23
C ALA A 9 -12.46 12.03 19.75
N SER A 10 -11.22 12.44 19.50
CA SER A 10 -10.66 12.63 18.16
C SER A 10 -10.75 11.30 17.41
N LYS A 11 -11.70 11.18 16.48
CA LYS A 11 -11.73 10.08 15.51
C LYS A 11 -10.43 10.15 14.72
N GLY A 12 -9.48 9.29 15.06
CA GLY A 12 -8.29 9.07 14.25
C GLY A 12 -8.72 8.68 12.86
N GLN A 13 -8.61 9.61 11.91
CA GLN A 13 -8.74 9.30 10.50
C GLN A 13 -7.55 8.43 10.13
N ARG A 14 -7.74 7.11 10.18
CA ARG A 14 -6.87 6.16 9.50
C ARG A 14 -7.08 6.42 8.00
N SER A 15 -6.20 7.21 7.41
CA SER A 15 -6.12 7.37 5.96
C SER A 15 -5.77 6.02 5.37
N THR A 16 -6.78 5.29 4.91
CA THR A 16 -6.59 4.28 3.88
C THR A 16 -5.99 5.02 2.71
N LEU A 17 -4.68 4.85 2.48
CA LEU A 17 -4.03 5.30 1.25
C LEU A 17 -4.61 4.45 0.12
N GLU A 18 -5.80 4.82 -0.33
CA GLU A 18 -6.44 4.24 -1.49
C GLU A 18 -5.55 4.55 -2.69
N TYR A 19 -4.87 3.53 -3.20
CA TYR A 19 -4.05 3.64 -4.39
C TYR A 19 -4.96 3.95 -5.58
N GLU A 20 -5.00 5.21 -5.98
CA GLU A 20 -5.64 5.63 -7.22
C GLU A 20 -4.71 5.22 -8.37
N PRO A 21 -5.12 4.29 -9.26
CA PRO A 21 -4.24 3.78 -10.30
C PRO A 21 -3.76 4.92 -11.19
N ALA A 22 -2.44 5.07 -11.31
CA ALA A 22 -1.84 6.08 -12.16
C ALA A 22 -1.96 5.68 -13.64
N VAL A 23 -3.04 6.11 -14.28
CA VAL A 23 -3.29 5.94 -15.71
C VAL A 23 -2.58 7.07 -16.48
N TYR A 24 -1.84 6.72 -17.53
CA TYR A 24 -1.12 7.67 -18.38
C TYR A 24 -1.61 7.60 -19.81
N CYS A 25 -1.67 8.75 -20.48
CA CYS A 25 -1.98 8.86 -21.90
C CYS A 25 -0.73 8.63 -22.78
N PHE A 26 -0.90 8.55 -24.10
CA PHE A 26 0.23 8.38 -25.05
C PHE A 26 1.24 9.54 -25.06
N CYS A 27 0.88 10.70 -24.50
CA CYS A 27 1.82 11.80 -24.31
C CYS A 27 2.74 11.62 -23.07
N GLY A 28 2.55 10.55 -22.28
CA GLY A 28 3.26 10.35 -21.01
C GLY A 28 2.74 11.21 -19.86
N LEU A 29 1.61 11.90 -20.03
CA LEU A 29 0.98 12.72 -18.99
C LEU A 29 -0.05 11.90 -18.21
N LYS A 30 -0.20 12.16 -16.91
CA LYS A 30 -1.27 11.54 -16.09
C LYS A 30 -2.63 11.88 -16.72
N ALA A 31 -3.41 10.85 -17.01
CA ALA A 31 -4.75 11.02 -17.55
C ALA A 31 -5.71 11.40 -16.41
N PRO A 32 -6.37 12.57 -16.43
CA PRO A 32 -7.40 12.91 -15.45
C PRO A 32 -8.64 12.00 -15.58
N LEU A 33 -9.23 11.67 -14.42
CA LEU A 33 -10.54 11.04 -14.35
C LEU A 33 -11.63 12.09 -14.63
N CYS A 34 -12.41 11.86 -15.67
CA CYS A 34 -13.49 12.72 -16.16
C CYS A 34 -14.82 11.98 -16.07
N VAL A 35 -15.93 12.67 -15.79
CA VAL A 35 -17.27 12.07 -15.78
C VAL A 35 -18.00 12.44 -17.08
N GLY A 36 -18.49 11.43 -17.79
CA GLY A 36 -19.28 11.60 -18.99
C GLY A 36 -20.60 12.31 -18.68
N ARG A 37 -20.88 13.40 -19.39
CA ARG A 37 -22.03 14.28 -19.14
C ARG A 37 -23.37 13.56 -19.24
N ASP A 38 -23.46 12.59 -20.14
CA ASP A 38 -24.74 11.97 -20.52
C ASP A 38 -24.95 10.59 -19.87
N SER A 39 -23.87 9.94 -19.43
CA SER A 39 -23.90 8.58 -18.87
C SER A 39 -23.60 8.52 -17.38
N GLY A 40 -23.04 9.59 -16.79
CA GLY A 40 -22.53 9.58 -15.42
C GLY A 40 -21.35 8.62 -15.21
N ARG A 41 -20.83 8.01 -16.29
CA ARG A 41 -19.71 7.06 -16.24
C ARG A 41 -18.39 7.80 -16.28
N SER A 42 -17.45 7.38 -15.45
CA SER A 42 -16.12 7.96 -15.40
C SER A 42 -15.17 7.33 -16.41
N PHE A 43 -14.32 8.14 -17.02
CA PHE A 43 -13.31 7.74 -18.00
C PHE A 43 -12.01 8.51 -17.78
N TYR A 44 -10.90 7.96 -18.21
CA TYR A 44 -9.60 8.62 -18.27
C TYR A 44 -9.38 9.18 -19.67
N GLY A 45 -9.01 10.45 -19.76
CA GLY A 45 -8.77 11.13 -21.04
C GLY A 45 -7.44 11.89 -21.05
N CYS A 46 -6.89 12.19 -22.23
CA CYS A 46 -5.72 13.06 -22.32
C CYS A 46 -6.05 14.48 -21.84
N GLN A 47 -5.24 15.06 -20.95
CA GLN A 47 -5.44 16.45 -20.48
C GLN A 47 -5.34 17.48 -21.62
N LYS A 48 -4.59 17.18 -22.68
CA LYS A 48 -4.36 18.06 -23.83
C LYS A 48 -5.32 17.81 -25.00
N TRP A 49 -6.43 17.09 -24.78
CA TRP A 49 -7.36 16.68 -25.86
C TRP A 49 -7.92 17.83 -26.72
N LYS A 50 -8.00 19.07 -26.20
CA LYS A 50 -8.48 20.25 -26.96
C LYS A 50 -7.44 20.91 -27.88
N GLY A 51 -6.21 20.39 -27.95
CA GLY A 51 -5.12 20.97 -28.71
C GLY A 51 -4.23 19.90 -29.35
N HIS A 52 -2.92 20.00 -29.18
CA HIS A 52 -1.93 19.00 -29.64
C HIS A 52 -1.86 17.75 -28.74
N GLY A 53 -2.97 17.33 -28.14
CA GLY A 53 -3.04 16.12 -27.31
C GLY A 53 -3.12 14.85 -28.14
N CYS A 54 -3.09 13.71 -27.47
CA CYS A 54 -3.45 12.42 -28.08
C CYS A 54 -4.91 12.08 -27.80
N ASP A 55 -5.48 11.20 -28.60
CA ASP A 55 -6.86 10.72 -28.47
C ASP A 55 -7.01 9.58 -27.45
N PHE A 56 -6.17 9.58 -26.40
CA PHE A 56 -6.26 8.59 -25.34
C PHE A 56 -7.60 8.70 -24.60
N PHE A 57 -8.33 7.59 -24.57
CA PHE A 57 -9.62 7.45 -23.91
C PHE A 57 -9.75 6.02 -23.38
N GLU A 58 -10.00 5.87 -22.09
CA GLU A 58 -10.20 4.56 -21.44
C GLU A 58 -11.28 4.67 -20.37
N TRP A 59 -12.15 3.66 -20.26
CA TRP A 59 -13.20 3.66 -19.24
C TRP A 59 -12.64 3.27 -17.87
N GLN A 60 -13.12 3.91 -16.78
CA GLN A 60 -12.60 3.63 -15.43
C GLN A 60 -12.84 2.16 -15.02
N ASP A 61 -13.96 1.58 -15.43
CA ASP A 61 -14.34 0.18 -15.15
C ASP A 61 -13.56 -0.86 -15.96
N ALA A 62 -12.96 -0.45 -17.09
CA ALA A 62 -12.10 -1.32 -17.89
C ALA A 62 -10.70 -1.48 -17.28
N ILE A 63 -10.28 -0.54 -16.43
CA ILE A 63 -9.01 -0.62 -15.72
C ILE A 63 -9.20 -1.55 -14.52
N PRO A 64 -8.43 -2.65 -14.43
CA PRO A 64 -8.51 -3.53 -13.27
C PRO A 64 -8.01 -2.76 -12.03
N THR A 65 -8.95 -2.19 -11.28
CA THR A 65 -8.74 -1.59 -9.95
C THR A 65 -8.54 -2.65 -8.87
N LYS A 66 -8.64 -3.93 -9.24
CA LYS A 66 -8.34 -5.04 -8.35
C LYS A 66 -6.83 -5.03 -8.10
N PRO A 67 -6.38 -5.14 -6.85
CA PRO A 67 -4.97 -5.40 -6.60
C PRO A 67 -4.57 -6.61 -7.44
N ILE A 68 -3.41 -6.51 -8.11
CA ILE A 68 -2.86 -7.58 -8.93
C ILE A 68 -2.55 -8.74 -7.98
N ARG A 69 -3.53 -9.62 -7.76
CA ARG A 69 -3.42 -10.82 -6.91
C ARG A 69 -2.28 -11.75 -7.36
N ARG A 70 -1.70 -11.57 -8.56
CA ARG A 70 -0.54 -12.34 -9.02
C ARG A 70 0.81 -11.75 -8.56
N GLY A 71 0.91 -10.44 -8.38
CA GLY A 71 2.15 -9.77 -7.98
C GLY A 71 2.32 -9.74 -6.46
N GLU A 72 1.21 -9.56 -5.74
CA GLU A 72 1.17 -9.59 -4.27
C GLU A 72 1.57 -10.97 -3.74
N ASP A 73 1.02 -12.05 -4.30
CA ASP A 73 1.35 -13.42 -3.88
C ASP A 73 2.84 -13.78 -4.07
N MET A 74 3.49 -13.23 -5.11
CA MET A 74 4.91 -13.50 -5.37
C MET A 74 5.82 -12.71 -4.41
N MET A 75 5.50 -11.45 -4.12
CA MET A 75 6.22 -10.68 -3.10
C MET A 75 5.98 -11.23 -1.70
N ILE A 76 4.77 -11.68 -1.36
CA ILE A 76 4.46 -12.27 -0.05
C ILE A 76 5.31 -13.51 0.19
N ARG A 77 5.37 -14.44 -0.77
CA ARG A 77 6.22 -15.65 -0.66
C ARG A 77 7.69 -15.31 -0.47
N ASN A 78 8.24 -14.36 -1.24
CA ASN A 78 9.62 -13.93 -1.07
C ASN A 78 9.87 -13.28 0.31
N THR A 79 8.89 -12.53 0.85
CA THR A 79 9.01 -11.94 2.19
C THR A 79 8.90 -12.97 3.31
N ASP A 80 8.11 -14.03 3.14
CA ASP A 80 7.93 -15.06 4.16
C ASP A 80 9.17 -15.94 4.31
N GLU A 81 9.81 -16.30 3.20
CA GLU A 81 11.12 -17.00 3.20
C GLU A 81 12.18 -16.19 3.96
N LEU A 82 12.24 -14.88 3.72
CA LEU A 82 13.17 -13.99 4.43
C LEU A 82 12.84 -13.88 5.92
N LYS A 83 11.56 -13.80 6.29
CA LYS A 83 11.15 -13.77 7.71
C LYS A 83 11.55 -15.04 8.45
N VAL A 84 11.42 -16.22 7.83
CA VAL A 84 11.80 -17.51 8.44
C VAL A 84 13.32 -17.57 8.69
N LEU A 85 14.13 -17.12 7.72
CA LEU A 85 15.58 -17.04 7.90
C LEU A 85 15.96 -16.07 9.02
N ILE A 86 15.34 -14.89 9.05
CA ILE A 86 15.58 -13.89 10.10
C ILE A 86 15.17 -14.44 11.48
N SER A 87 14.01 -15.09 11.60
CA SER A 87 13.60 -15.70 12.88
C SER A 87 14.59 -16.77 13.34
N GLY A 88 15.07 -17.62 12.42
CA GLY A 88 16.08 -18.62 12.76
C GLY A 88 17.40 -18.03 13.26
N LEU A 89 17.85 -16.93 12.66
CA LEU A 89 19.03 -16.19 13.13
C LEU A 89 18.80 -15.56 14.51
N VAL A 90 17.62 -15.00 14.76
CA VAL A 90 17.24 -14.42 16.06
C VAL A 90 17.20 -15.50 17.15
N ASP A 91 16.64 -16.67 16.86
CA ASP A 91 16.61 -17.79 17.80
C ASP A 91 18.00 -18.33 18.08
N HIS A 92 18.87 -18.39 17.06
CA HIS A 92 20.26 -18.79 17.24
C HIS A 92 21.03 -17.77 18.09
N HIS A 93 20.83 -16.46 17.87
CA HIS A 93 21.41 -15.41 18.70
C HIS A 93 20.99 -15.57 20.17
N ARG A 94 19.68 -15.73 20.41
CA ARG A 94 19.14 -15.97 21.75
C ARG A 94 19.74 -17.23 22.39
N ALA A 95 19.89 -18.31 21.63
CA ALA A 95 20.50 -19.55 22.12
C ALA A 95 21.99 -19.37 22.48
N LEU A 96 22.73 -18.55 21.73
CA LEU A 96 24.12 -18.20 22.05
C LEU A 96 24.19 -17.35 23.32
N GLU A 97 23.31 -16.36 23.48
CA GLU A 97 23.23 -15.55 24.70
C GLU A 97 22.93 -16.41 25.94
N HIS A 98 21.99 -17.36 25.83
CA HIS A 98 21.71 -18.33 26.89
C HIS A 98 22.93 -19.22 27.21
N LYS A 99 23.65 -19.69 26.19
CA LYS A 99 24.88 -20.48 26.39
C LYS A 99 25.97 -19.68 27.08
N VAL A 100 26.19 -18.42 26.69
CA VAL A 100 27.15 -17.53 27.34
C VAL A 100 26.76 -17.31 28.80
N CYS A 101 25.48 -17.05 29.09
CA CYS A 101 24.96 -16.89 30.45
C CYS A 101 25.23 -18.13 31.33
N CYS A 102 24.96 -19.34 30.81
CA CYS A 102 25.25 -20.59 31.51
C CYS A 102 26.76 -20.79 31.76
N LEU A 103 27.62 -20.44 30.80
CA LEU A 103 29.08 -20.52 30.97
C LEU A 103 29.60 -19.54 32.03
N THR A 104 29.02 -18.33 32.10
CA THR A 104 29.38 -17.34 33.12
C THR A 104 28.84 -17.68 34.52
N CYS A 105 27.75 -18.44 34.64
CA CYS A 105 27.23 -18.91 35.92
C CYS A 105 27.94 -20.17 36.45
N ASN A 106 28.56 -21.00 35.59
CA ASN A 106 29.30 -22.21 36.00
C ASN A 106 30.75 -21.92 36.44
N SER A 107 31.11 -20.63 36.60
CA SER A 107 32.45 -20.16 36.99
C SER A 107 32.51 -19.54 38.40
N TYR A 108 31.49 -19.78 39.24
CA TYR A 108 31.48 -19.43 40.67
C TYR A 108 31.30 -20.66 41.55
#